data_AF-A0A968TI82-F1
#
_entry.id   AF-A0A968TI82-F1
#
_cell.length_a   1.000
_cell.length_b   1.000
_cell.length_c   1.000
_cell.angle_alpha   90.00
_cell.angle_beta   90.00
_cell.angle_gamma   90.00
#
_symmetry.space_group_name_H-M   'P 1'
#
loop_
_entity.id
_entity.type
_entity.pdbx_description
1 polymer ?
#
loop_
_entity_poly.entity_id
_entity_poly.type
_entity_poly.pdbx_seq_one_letter_code
_entity_poly.pdbx_strand_id
1 'polypeptide(L)'
;MESEFPYASWLPIIYQNPATIPPNWFEIKRRSLLSKLLSTSWKRPKILSVLAITVFVASLLIVMRTLGWVESAELWAYDRFMQLQPFPQISEKILVVGINDEDVRLHGYRETIKDETINRLLNKLKEYKPAVIGLDIKRDKPFPQDKKEDWQNLGKTIQNSKVPIIAICSSDENISTNPPYQVTTERLGDTSVLSLDPGNFIRRYVLKMEPLKDSKCNTENSFSFQLIRYFSASDKQDKLNDYVKSQILKPDFGGYRRPQDEMGGLQILINYYSQKDLFPPVSLTNLLNNNSQQELNKLLRGKIVFNWLHFKPS
;
A
#
# COMPACT_ATOMS: atom_id res chain seq x y z
N MET A 1 29.71 -1.93 -35.63
CA MET A 1 29.49 -0.82 -36.59
C MET A 1 29.10 0.47 -35.89
N GLU A 2 28.02 0.53 -35.10
CA GLU A 2 27.61 1.79 -34.43
C GLU A 2 28.56 2.23 -33.29
N SER A 3 29.27 1.27 -32.68
CA SER A 3 30.32 1.53 -31.68
C SER A 3 31.64 2.03 -32.28
N GLU A 4 31.90 1.76 -33.56
CA GLU A 4 33.14 2.12 -34.26
C GLU A 4 32.95 3.31 -35.22
N PHE A 5 31.73 3.48 -35.74
CA PHE A 5 31.32 4.55 -36.64
C PHE A 5 29.93 5.05 -36.25
N PRO A 6 29.82 5.94 -35.25
CA PRO A 6 28.54 6.54 -34.91
C PRO A 6 27.95 7.25 -36.14
N TYR A 7 26.64 7.14 -36.34
CA TYR A 7 25.85 7.69 -37.47
C TYR A 7 25.94 6.96 -38.83
N ALA A 8 26.84 5.98 -39.01
CA ALA A 8 26.94 5.21 -40.26
C ALA A 8 25.70 4.33 -40.53
N SER A 9 24.99 3.94 -39.47
CA SER A 9 23.74 3.17 -39.53
C SER A 9 22.59 3.90 -40.22
N TRP A 10 22.59 5.25 -40.23
CA TRP A 10 21.47 6.06 -40.74
C TRP A 10 21.76 6.71 -42.10
N LEU A 11 23.02 6.67 -42.56
CA LEU A 11 23.46 7.23 -43.85
C LEU A 11 22.67 6.72 -45.08
N PRO A 12 22.28 5.43 -45.19
CA PRO A 12 21.49 4.93 -46.32
C PRO A 12 20.08 5.50 -46.39
N ILE A 13 19.55 6.05 -45.29
CA ILE A 13 18.21 6.64 -45.23
C ILE A 13 18.22 8.07 -45.80
N ILE A 14 19.36 8.76 -45.74
CA ILE A 14 19.49 10.17 -46.16
C ILE A 14 19.96 10.27 -47.62
N TYR A 15 20.76 9.31 -48.10
CA TYR A 15 21.28 9.33 -49.47
C TYR A 15 20.48 8.38 -50.37
N GLN A 16 19.47 8.92 -51.06
CA GLN A 16 18.77 8.18 -52.12
C GLN A 16 19.75 7.83 -53.24
N ASN A 17 19.78 6.55 -53.64
CA ASN A 17 20.62 6.08 -54.73
C ASN A 17 20.33 6.88 -56.01
N PRO A 18 21.28 7.64 -56.57
CA PRO A 18 21.05 8.48 -57.75
C PRO A 18 20.72 7.68 -59.02
N ALA A 19 20.97 6.36 -59.03
CA ALA A 19 20.57 5.48 -60.12
C ALA A 19 19.13 4.95 -59.98
N THR A 20 18.46 5.17 -58.84
CA THR A 20 17.06 4.81 -58.66
C THR A 20 16.16 5.98 -59.01
N ILE A 21 15.48 5.87 -60.16
CA ILE A 21 14.45 6.82 -60.56
C ILE A 21 13.26 6.61 -59.60
N PRO A 22 12.86 7.60 -58.79
CA PRO A 22 11.72 7.45 -57.91
C PRO A 22 10.47 7.20 -58.77
N PRO A 23 9.59 6.26 -58.36
CA PRO A 23 8.44 5.90 -59.16
C PRO A 23 7.56 7.13 -59.38
N ASN A 24 7.21 7.41 -60.64
CA ASN A 24 6.31 8.50 -60.95
C ASN A 24 4.89 8.16 -60.46
N TRP A 25 4.08 9.17 -60.18
CA TRP A 25 2.71 8.97 -59.68
C TRP A 25 1.85 8.11 -60.61
N PHE A 26 2.09 8.16 -61.92
CA PHE A 26 1.42 7.32 -62.91
C PHE A 26 1.77 5.84 -62.77
N GLU A 27 3.01 5.49 -62.46
CA GLU A 27 3.46 4.12 -62.22
C GLU A 27 2.91 3.55 -60.91
N ILE A 28 2.82 4.38 -59.86
CA ILE A 28 2.17 4.01 -58.60
C ILE A 28 0.68 3.73 -58.84
N LYS A 29 0.00 4.57 -59.64
CA LYS A 29 -1.41 4.38 -60.02
C LYS A 29 -1.61 3.17 -60.93
N ARG A 30 -0.64 2.85 -61.80
CA ARG A 30 -0.65 1.65 -62.65
C ARG A 30 -0.42 0.37 -61.84
N ARG A 31 0.40 0.42 -60.78
CA ARG A 31 0.51 -0.68 -59.79
C ARG A 31 -0.79 -0.89 -59.01
N SER A 32 -1.54 0.18 -58.71
CA SER A 32 -2.90 0.09 -58.17
C SER A 32 -3.92 -0.51 -59.16
N LEU A 33 -3.70 -0.38 -60.46
CA LEU A 33 -4.49 -1.08 -61.48
C LEU A 33 -4.08 -2.55 -61.62
N LEU A 34 -2.79 -2.88 -61.47
CA LEU A 34 -2.29 -4.26 -61.45
C LEU A 34 -2.66 -5.02 -60.17
N SER A 35 -2.87 -4.34 -59.03
CA SER A 35 -3.43 -4.97 -57.82
C SER A 35 -4.89 -5.40 -58.00
N LYS A 36 -5.58 -4.99 -59.08
CA LYS A 36 -6.85 -5.61 -59.50
C LYS A 36 -6.66 -6.90 -60.30
N LEU A 37 -5.52 -7.09 -60.96
CA LEU A 37 -5.20 -8.32 -61.70
C LEU A 37 -4.63 -9.42 -60.79
N LEU A 38 -3.93 -9.02 -59.72
CA LEU A 38 -3.58 -9.90 -58.58
C LEU A 38 -4.68 -9.88 -57.51
N SER A 39 -5.95 -9.87 -57.92
CA SER A 39 -7.05 -10.08 -56.98
C SER A 39 -7.09 -11.54 -56.58
N THR A 40 -6.21 -11.94 -55.66
CA THR A 40 -6.60 -12.95 -54.68
C THR A 40 -7.97 -12.52 -54.16
N SER A 41 -8.96 -13.38 -54.35
CA SER A 41 -10.38 -13.16 -54.07
C SER A 41 -10.63 -13.06 -52.58
N TRP A 42 -10.06 -12.03 -51.95
CA TRP A 42 -10.39 -11.62 -50.60
C TRP A 42 -11.81 -11.07 -50.68
N LYS A 43 -12.78 -12.00 -50.58
CA LYS A 43 -14.20 -11.70 -50.51
C LYS A 43 -14.34 -10.67 -49.39
N ARG A 44 -14.79 -9.45 -49.73
CA ARG A 44 -15.09 -8.44 -48.73
C ARG A 44 -15.99 -9.12 -47.71
N PRO A 45 -15.59 -9.19 -46.43
CA PRO A 45 -16.42 -9.86 -45.45
C PRO A 45 -17.76 -9.14 -45.46
N LYS A 46 -18.86 -9.90 -45.54
CA LYS A 46 -20.19 -9.29 -45.51
C LYS A 46 -20.25 -8.50 -44.20
N ILE A 47 -20.50 -7.20 -44.26
CA ILE A 47 -20.47 -6.34 -43.06
C ILE A 47 -21.37 -6.92 -41.95
N LEU A 48 -22.50 -7.54 -42.32
CA LEU A 48 -23.37 -8.30 -41.41
C LEU A 48 -22.68 -9.48 -40.72
N SER A 49 -21.81 -10.24 -41.39
CA SER A 49 -21.11 -11.37 -40.77
C SER A 49 -20.06 -10.89 -39.77
N VAL A 50 -19.38 -9.78 -40.06
CA VAL A 50 -18.44 -9.16 -39.11
C VAL A 50 -19.18 -8.67 -37.89
N LEU A 51 -20.30 -7.96 -38.07
CA LEU A 51 -21.15 -7.50 -36.97
C LEU A 51 -21.65 -8.67 -36.12
N ALA A 52 -22.17 -9.74 -36.74
CA ALA A 52 -22.64 -10.91 -36.02
C ALA A 52 -21.54 -11.57 -35.17
N ILE A 53 -20.33 -11.73 -35.74
CA ILE A 53 -19.19 -12.29 -35.00
C ILE A 53 -18.78 -11.38 -33.84
N THR A 54 -18.71 -10.05 -34.06
CA THR A 54 -18.34 -9.11 -32.99
C THR A 54 -19.33 -9.13 -31.83
N VAL A 55 -20.64 -9.17 -32.12
CA VAL A 55 -21.69 -9.26 -31.10
C VAL A 55 -21.61 -10.59 -30.35
N PHE A 56 -21.39 -11.70 -31.06
CA PHE A 56 -21.24 -13.02 -30.45
C PHE A 56 -20.02 -13.09 -29.52
N VAL A 57 -18.87 -12.58 -29.96
CA VAL A 57 -17.65 -12.56 -29.13
C VAL A 57 -17.85 -11.64 -27.93
N ALA A 58 -18.46 -10.46 -28.12
CA ALA A 58 -18.75 -9.54 -27.02
C ALA A 58 -19.70 -10.15 -26.00
N SER A 59 -20.77 -10.83 -26.43
CA SER A 59 -21.72 -11.48 -25.52
C SER A 59 -21.06 -12.63 -24.75
N LEU A 60 -20.25 -13.44 -25.41
CA LEU A 60 -19.49 -14.51 -24.77
C LEU A 60 -18.55 -13.96 -23.69
N LEU A 61 -17.81 -12.89 -23.99
CA LEU A 61 -16.92 -12.25 -23.03
C LEU A 61 -17.67 -11.68 -21.83
N ILE A 62 -18.83 -11.05 -22.05
CA ILE A 62 -19.70 -10.57 -20.96
C ILE A 62 -20.11 -11.75 -20.07
N VAL A 63 -20.58 -12.85 -20.65
CA VAL A 63 -20.98 -14.05 -19.88
C VAL A 63 -19.80 -14.61 -19.08
N MET A 64 -18.63 -14.81 -19.71
CA MET A 64 -17.44 -15.33 -19.02
C MET A 64 -17.00 -14.41 -17.88
N ARG A 65 -17.07 -13.09 -18.06
CA ARG A 65 -16.78 -12.10 -17.03
C ARG A 65 -17.80 -12.13 -15.90
N THR A 66 -19.07 -12.35 -16.21
CA THR A 66 -20.11 -12.47 -15.16
C THR A 66 -19.98 -13.76 -14.34
N LEU A 67 -19.43 -14.83 -14.94
CA LEU A 67 -19.16 -16.10 -14.28
C LEU A 67 -17.84 -16.12 -13.49
N GLY A 68 -17.03 -15.06 -13.58
CA GLY A 68 -15.73 -14.97 -12.88
C GLY A 68 -14.61 -15.82 -13.50
N TRP A 69 -14.82 -16.44 -14.67
CA TRP A 69 -13.82 -17.34 -15.28
C TRP A 69 -12.54 -16.62 -15.69
N VAL A 70 -12.64 -15.32 -15.98
CA VAL A 70 -11.51 -14.46 -16.34
C VAL A 70 -10.89 -13.77 -15.12
N GLU A 71 -11.51 -13.82 -13.93
CA GLU A 71 -11.03 -13.11 -12.73
C GLU A 71 -9.61 -13.54 -12.36
N SER A 72 -9.31 -14.84 -12.35
CA SER A 72 -7.98 -15.35 -12.02
C SER A 72 -6.90 -14.84 -12.95
N ALA A 73 -7.19 -14.74 -14.25
CA ALA A 73 -6.26 -14.21 -15.24
C ALA A 73 -6.09 -12.69 -15.11
N GLU A 74 -7.17 -11.97 -14.84
CA GLU A 74 -7.14 -10.52 -14.57
C GLU A 74 -6.33 -10.20 -13.31
N LEU A 75 -6.52 -10.97 -12.22
CA LEU A 75 -5.77 -10.79 -10.97
C LEU A 75 -4.29 -11.15 -11.14
N TRP A 76 -3.98 -12.21 -11.88
CA TRP A 76 -2.58 -12.53 -12.22
C TRP A 76 -1.92 -11.41 -13.02
N ALA A 77 -2.62 -10.84 -14.00
CA ALA A 77 -2.11 -9.72 -14.79
C ALA A 77 -1.94 -8.47 -13.91
N TYR A 78 -2.92 -8.15 -13.05
CA TYR A 78 -2.83 -7.08 -12.07
C TYR A 78 -1.59 -7.22 -11.18
N ASP A 79 -1.38 -8.42 -10.61
CA ASP A 79 -0.26 -8.70 -9.75
C ASP A 79 1.08 -8.54 -10.48
N ARG A 80 1.13 -8.97 -11.75
CA ARG A 80 2.31 -8.77 -12.60
C ARG A 80 2.55 -7.29 -12.88
N PHE A 81 1.51 -6.50 -13.14
CA PHE A 81 1.63 -5.06 -13.34
C PHE A 81 2.12 -4.36 -12.08
N MET A 82 1.61 -4.72 -10.89
CA MET A 82 2.09 -4.16 -9.62
C MET A 82 3.58 -4.41 -9.41
N GLN A 83 4.05 -5.62 -9.71
CA GLN A 83 5.48 -5.96 -9.62
C GLN A 83 6.36 -5.22 -10.64
N LEU A 84 5.81 -4.83 -11.78
CA LEU A 84 6.51 -4.09 -12.83
C LEU A 84 6.51 -2.57 -12.60
N GLN A 85 5.73 -2.07 -11.63
CA GLN A 85 5.71 -0.64 -11.35
C GLN A 85 7.09 -0.17 -10.87
N PRO A 86 7.56 1.00 -11.34
CA PRO A 86 8.75 1.59 -10.81
C PRO A 86 8.55 1.91 -9.33
N PHE A 87 9.60 1.69 -8.56
CA PHE A 87 9.55 1.91 -7.13
C PHE A 87 9.37 3.41 -6.80
N PRO A 88 8.40 3.79 -5.94
CA PRO A 88 8.22 5.18 -5.55
C PRO A 88 9.39 5.64 -4.67
N GLN A 89 9.68 6.95 -4.69
CA GLN A 89 10.67 7.52 -3.78
C GLN A 89 10.24 7.28 -2.32
N ILE A 90 11.13 6.68 -1.50
CA ILE A 90 10.87 6.43 -0.08
C ILE A 90 10.54 7.76 0.59
N SER A 91 9.39 7.80 1.28
CA SER A 91 8.96 9.00 1.98
C SER A 91 9.88 9.30 3.17
N GLU A 92 10.62 10.39 3.10
CA GLU A 92 11.47 10.86 4.21
C GLU A 92 10.66 11.26 5.47
N LYS A 93 9.33 11.29 5.37
CA LYS A 93 8.39 11.67 6.44
C LYS A 93 8.09 10.51 7.39
N ILE A 94 8.46 9.28 7.05
CA ILE A 94 8.23 8.10 7.88
C ILE A 94 9.56 7.70 8.52
N LEU A 95 9.54 7.49 9.83
CA LEU A 95 10.65 6.92 10.58
C LEU A 95 10.15 5.67 11.30
N VAL A 96 10.89 4.58 11.17
CA VAL A 96 10.62 3.34 11.91
C VAL A 96 11.64 3.22 13.02
N VAL A 97 11.15 3.08 14.25
CA VAL A 97 11.93 2.66 15.41
C VAL A 97 11.78 1.14 15.50
N GLY A 98 12.86 0.42 15.22
CA GLY A 98 12.88 -1.03 15.28
C GLY A 98 13.28 -1.52 16.67
N ILE A 99 12.61 -2.56 17.14
CA ILE A 99 13.00 -3.31 18.34
C ILE A 99 13.66 -4.60 17.88
N ASN A 100 14.96 -4.74 18.12
CA ASN A 100 15.72 -5.95 17.86
C ASN A 100 15.92 -6.81 19.14
N ASP A 101 16.55 -7.97 18.99
CA ASP A 101 16.76 -8.91 20.11
C ASP A 101 17.63 -8.32 21.23
N GLU A 102 18.55 -7.41 20.90
CA GLU A 102 19.37 -6.69 21.88
C GLU A 102 18.55 -5.67 22.66
N ASP A 103 17.67 -4.93 21.99
CA ASP A 103 16.73 -4.00 22.63
C ASP A 103 15.82 -4.76 23.62
N VAL A 104 15.34 -5.96 23.25
CA VAL A 104 14.54 -6.83 24.13
C VAL A 104 15.34 -7.33 25.32
N ARG A 105 16.61 -7.72 25.12
CA ARG A 105 17.50 -8.14 26.22
C ARG A 105 17.77 -7.01 27.21
N LEU A 106 17.98 -5.78 26.74
CA LEU A 106 18.34 -4.63 27.57
C LEU A 106 17.13 -3.98 28.25
N HIS A 107 16.02 -3.87 27.54
CA HIS A 107 14.88 -3.05 27.97
C HIS A 107 13.55 -3.82 28.13
N GLY A 108 13.57 -5.13 27.84
CA GLY A 108 12.42 -6.01 27.83
C GLY A 108 12.61 -7.26 28.68
N TYR A 109 11.82 -8.28 28.35
CA TYR A 109 11.98 -9.66 28.81
C TYR A 109 11.21 -10.60 27.87
N ARG A 110 11.75 -11.79 27.58
CA ARG A 110 11.21 -12.76 26.61
C ARG A 110 11.03 -12.17 25.22
N GLU A 111 9.83 -11.71 24.89
CA GLU A 111 9.40 -11.35 23.53
C GLU A 111 8.89 -9.91 23.43
N THR A 112 8.95 -9.11 24.51
CA THR A 112 8.46 -7.72 24.46
C THR A 112 9.18 -6.79 25.42
N ILE A 113 8.95 -5.48 25.23
CA ILE A 113 9.57 -4.37 25.96
C ILE A 113 8.72 -3.94 27.15
N LYS A 114 9.34 -3.54 28.27
CA LYS A 114 8.67 -3.08 29.49
C LYS A 114 7.87 -1.78 29.25
N ASP A 115 6.74 -1.61 29.93
CA ASP A 115 5.89 -0.41 29.87
C ASP A 115 6.68 0.86 30.24
N GLU A 116 7.56 0.74 31.24
CA GLU A 116 8.50 1.80 31.64
C GLU A 116 9.37 2.28 30.47
N THR A 117 9.92 1.35 29.68
CA THR A 117 10.76 1.67 28.53
C THR A 117 9.94 2.34 27.43
N ILE A 118 8.72 1.85 27.17
CA ILE A 118 7.83 2.47 26.17
C ILE A 118 7.52 3.90 26.59
N ASN A 119 7.20 4.15 27.87
CA ASN A 119 6.99 5.49 28.39
C ASN A 119 8.22 6.39 28.21
N ARG A 120 9.42 5.89 28.52
CA ARG A 120 10.68 6.62 28.31
C ARG A 120 10.89 6.99 26.85
N LEU A 121 10.64 6.04 25.94
CA LEU A 121 10.72 6.29 24.50
C LEU A 121 9.72 7.37 24.07
N LEU A 122 8.44 7.21 24.42
CA LEU A 122 7.38 8.16 24.04
C LEU A 122 7.67 9.57 24.59
N ASN A 123 8.16 9.67 25.82
CA ASN A 123 8.56 10.95 26.40
C ASN A 123 9.70 11.60 25.61
N LYS A 124 10.74 10.84 25.26
CA LYS A 124 11.85 11.32 24.45
C LYS A 124 11.40 11.77 23.06
N LEU A 125 10.58 10.97 22.38
CA LEU A 125 10.07 11.30 21.04
C LEU A 125 9.25 12.59 21.04
N LYS A 126 8.40 12.80 22.06
CA LYS A 126 7.55 14.00 22.18
C LYS A 126 8.35 15.30 22.23
N GLU A 127 9.55 15.29 22.82
CA GLU A 127 10.41 16.48 22.93
C GLU A 127 10.76 17.07 21.55
N TYR A 128 10.87 16.22 20.54
CA TYR A 128 11.25 16.60 19.18
C TYR A 128 10.05 16.90 18.26
N LYS A 129 8.82 16.90 18.81
CA LYS A 129 7.58 17.29 18.11
C LYS A 129 7.40 16.57 16.75
N PRO A 130 7.35 15.23 16.71
CA PRO A 130 6.90 14.52 15.52
C PRO A 130 5.43 14.89 15.23
N ALA A 131 4.99 14.65 14.01
CA ALA A 131 3.61 14.96 13.61
C ALA A 131 2.62 13.98 14.25
N VAL A 132 2.96 12.70 14.29
CA VAL A 132 2.18 11.63 14.94
C VAL A 132 3.10 10.47 15.30
N ILE A 133 2.78 9.75 16.36
CA ILE A 133 3.50 8.56 16.82
C ILE A 133 2.55 7.35 16.73
N GLY A 134 2.96 6.32 16.01
CA GLY A 134 2.29 5.02 15.98
C GLY A 134 2.98 4.01 16.91
N LEU A 135 2.23 3.48 17.87
CA LEU A 135 2.66 2.43 18.78
C LEU A 135 2.09 1.09 18.33
N ASP A 136 2.83 0.39 17.48
CA ASP A 136 2.52 -0.98 17.01
C ASP A 136 3.08 -2.02 18.00
N ILE A 137 2.72 -1.84 19.27
CA ILE A 137 3.03 -2.79 20.34
C ILE A 137 1.73 -3.17 21.03
N LYS A 138 1.40 -4.45 20.94
CA LYS A 138 0.25 -5.02 21.61
C LYS A 138 0.43 -4.95 23.12
N ARG A 139 -0.45 -4.21 23.81
CA ARG A 139 -0.34 -3.97 25.25
C ARG A 139 -1.69 -4.06 25.98
N ASP A 140 -2.26 -5.26 25.92
CA ASP A 140 -3.56 -5.63 26.52
C ASP A 140 -3.52 -5.82 28.04
N LYS A 141 -2.33 -6.03 28.59
CA LYS A 141 -2.05 -6.21 30.02
C LYS A 141 -0.72 -5.54 30.40
N PRO A 142 -0.51 -5.22 31.70
CA PRO A 142 0.76 -4.68 32.15
C PRO A 142 1.92 -5.62 31.86
N PHE A 143 3.05 -5.04 31.47
CA PHE A 143 4.28 -5.76 31.25
C PHE A 143 5.48 -4.96 31.80
N PRO A 144 6.13 -5.45 32.87
CA PRO A 144 5.88 -6.73 33.55
C PRO A 144 4.58 -6.70 34.39
N GLN A 145 4.01 -7.87 34.69
CA GLN A 145 2.64 -7.97 35.27
C GLN A 145 2.51 -7.36 36.67
N ASP A 146 3.60 -7.31 37.42
CA ASP A 146 3.72 -6.74 38.76
C ASP A 146 3.76 -5.20 38.75
N LYS A 147 4.08 -4.56 37.61
CA LYS A 147 4.18 -3.10 37.48
C LYS A 147 2.95 -2.49 36.81
N LYS A 148 1.78 -2.64 37.43
CA LYS A 148 0.52 -2.06 36.92
C LYS A 148 0.56 -0.54 36.78
N GLU A 149 1.32 0.15 37.62
CA GLU A 149 1.46 1.61 37.58
C GLU A 149 2.09 2.11 36.27
N ASP A 150 3.09 1.41 35.74
CA ASP A 150 3.75 1.78 34.47
C ASP A 150 2.79 1.65 33.28
N TRP A 151 1.94 0.61 33.29
CA TRP A 151 0.90 0.41 32.29
C TRP A 151 -0.18 1.50 32.34
N GLN A 152 -0.59 1.89 33.55
CA GLN A 152 -1.53 3.01 33.74
C GLN A 152 -0.91 4.33 33.28
N ASN A 153 0.38 4.54 33.57
CA ASN A 153 1.12 5.71 33.10
C ASN A 153 1.27 5.72 31.58
N LEU A 154 1.43 4.54 30.96
CA LEU A 154 1.44 4.39 29.50
C LEU A 154 0.11 4.82 28.89
N GLY A 155 -1.01 4.32 29.42
CA GLY A 155 -2.35 4.74 29.01
C GLY A 155 -2.55 6.26 29.11
N LYS A 156 -2.18 6.86 30.25
CA LYS A 156 -2.23 8.32 30.45
C LYS A 156 -1.32 9.08 29.49
N THR A 157 -0.13 8.56 29.21
CA THR A 157 0.84 9.16 28.28
C THR A 157 0.28 9.18 26.86
N ILE A 158 -0.36 8.09 26.43
CA ILE A 158 -1.01 8.00 25.12
C ILE A 158 -2.18 8.98 25.04
N GLN A 159 -3.06 8.98 26.04
CA GLN A 159 -4.28 9.78 26.04
C GLN A 159 -3.99 11.30 26.08
N ASN A 160 -3.12 11.72 26.99
CA ASN A 160 -2.94 13.14 27.34
C ASN A 160 -1.83 13.84 26.55
N SER A 161 -1.21 13.16 25.59
CA SER A 161 -0.13 13.76 24.80
C SER A 161 -0.64 14.82 23.82
N LYS A 162 0.07 15.95 23.75
CA LYS A 162 -0.14 16.99 22.72
C LYS A 162 0.22 16.49 21.32
N VAL A 163 1.31 15.73 21.22
CA VAL A 163 1.64 14.99 20.00
C VAL A 163 0.72 13.78 19.94
N PRO A 164 -0.04 13.55 18.86
CA PRO A 164 -0.95 12.43 18.79
C PRO A 164 -0.18 11.11 18.83
N ILE A 165 -0.58 10.22 19.76
CA ILE A 165 -0.05 8.86 19.89
C ILE A 165 -1.19 7.90 19.59
N ILE A 166 -1.02 7.04 18.59
CA ILE A 166 -2.02 6.04 18.20
C ILE A 166 -1.50 4.68 18.63
N ALA A 167 -2.24 3.97 19.44
CA ALA A 167 -1.93 2.61 19.85
C ALA A 167 -2.79 1.60 19.08
N ILE A 168 -2.30 0.37 19.00
CA ILE A 168 -3.04 -0.71 18.34
C ILE A 168 -4.04 -1.38 19.28
N CYS A 169 -5.14 -1.83 18.72
CA CYS A 169 -5.96 -2.89 19.28
C CYS A 169 -6.37 -3.86 18.15
N SER A 170 -6.96 -4.99 18.51
CA SER A 170 -7.33 -6.05 17.56
C SER A 170 -8.79 -6.41 17.80
N SER A 171 -9.61 -6.31 16.77
CA SER A 171 -11.03 -6.68 16.82
C SER A 171 -11.31 -8.16 16.51
N ASP A 172 -10.30 -8.90 16.03
CA ASP A 172 -10.36 -10.32 15.67
C ASP A 172 -10.95 -11.20 16.80
N GLU A 173 -11.91 -12.07 16.45
CA GLU A 173 -12.65 -12.93 17.38
C GLU A 173 -11.74 -13.91 18.13
N ASN A 174 -10.66 -14.38 17.49
CA ASN A 174 -9.77 -15.37 18.10
C ASN A 174 -8.73 -14.74 19.05
N ILE A 175 -8.49 -13.44 18.88
CA ILE A 175 -7.39 -12.71 19.53
C ILE A 175 -7.88 -11.28 19.86
N SER A 176 -9.09 -11.16 20.41
CA SER A 176 -9.63 -9.86 20.79
C SER A 176 -8.82 -9.31 21.95
N THR A 177 -8.07 -8.24 21.70
CA THR A 177 -7.09 -7.75 22.68
C THR A 177 -7.48 -6.41 23.20
N ASN A 178 -7.43 -6.29 24.53
CA ASN A 178 -7.75 -5.04 25.20
C ASN A 178 -6.86 -3.92 24.63
N PRO A 179 -7.40 -2.71 24.44
CA PRO A 179 -6.56 -1.55 24.26
C PRO A 179 -5.70 -1.31 25.51
N PRO A 180 -4.62 -0.51 25.39
CA PRO A 180 -3.91 -0.02 26.57
C PRO A 180 -4.86 0.71 27.53
N TYR A 181 -4.48 0.76 28.81
CA TYR A 181 -5.34 1.23 29.89
C TYR A 181 -6.01 2.59 29.61
N GLN A 182 -7.34 2.63 29.59
CA GLN A 182 -8.16 3.85 29.47
C GLN A 182 -7.84 4.74 28.25
N VAL A 183 -7.38 4.14 27.14
CA VAL A 183 -7.18 4.86 25.87
C VAL A 183 -8.49 4.94 25.09
N THR A 184 -8.86 6.14 24.63
CA THR A 184 -10.10 6.36 23.86
C THR A 184 -9.97 5.92 22.39
N THR A 185 -11.08 5.70 21.71
CA THR A 185 -11.11 5.18 20.33
C THR A 185 -10.41 6.09 19.32
N GLU A 186 -10.32 7.39 19.57
CA GLU A 186 -9.57 8.33 18.73
C GLU A 186 -8.06 8.09 18.79
N ARG A 187 -7.57 7.52 19.89
CA ARG A 187 -6.15 7.16 20.09
C ARG A 187 -5.86 5.70 19.79
N LEU A 188 -6.84 4.99 19.22
CA LEU A 188 -6.74 3.58 18.86
C LEU A 188 -6.93 3.38 17.36
N GLY A 189 -6.23 2.40 16.82
CA GLY A 189 -6.51 1.87 15.49
C GLY A 189 -6.43 0.35 15.46
N ASP A 190 -7.29 -0.25 14.66
CA ASP A 190 -7.40 -1.70 14.54
C ASP A 190 -6.33 -2.28 13.60
N THR A 191 -5.75 -3.41 13.99
CA THR A 191 -4.80 -4.18 13.18
C THR A 191 -5.42 -5.39 12.49
N SER A 192 -6.65 -5.78 12.84
CA SER A 192 -7.38 -6.94 12.28
C SER A 192 -7.94 -6.71 10.87
N VAL A 193 -7.28 -5.86 10.08
CA VAL A 193 -7.86 -5.19 8.90
C VAL A 193 -7.33 -5.71 7.56
N LEU A 194 -6.74 -6.90 7.55
CA LEU A 194 -6.29 -7.56 6.33
C LEU A 194 -7.36 -8.51 5.80
N SER A 195 -7.87 -8.22 4.60
CA SER A 195 -8.76 -9.13 3.88
C SER A 195 -7.96 -10.00 2.93
N LEU A 196 -8.14 -11.31 3.05
CA LEU A 196 -7.50 -12.28 2.17
C LEU A 196 -8.38 -12.56 0.96
N ASP A 197 -7.76 -12.61 -0.20
CA ASP A 197 -8.35 -13.14 -1.41
C ASP A 197 -8.14 -14.66 -1.49
N PRO A 198 -8.90 -15.37 -2.34
CA PRO A 198 -8.65 -16.79 -2.61
C PRO A 198 -7.16 -17.04 -2.92
N GLY A 199 -6.58 -18.04 -2.25
CA GLY A 199 -5.15 -18.33 -2.34
C GLY A 199 -4.27 -17.51 -1.38
N ASN A 200 -4.85 -16.87 -0.36
CA ASN A 200 -4.14 -16.10 0.69
C ASN A 200 -3.33 -14.90 0.16
N PHE A 201 -3.78 -14.31 -0.93
CA PHE A 201 -3.19 -13.09 -1.45
C PHE A 201 -3.78 -11.86 -0.75
N ILE A 202 -2.94 -10.89 -0.41
CA ILE A 202 -3.37 -9.61 0.17
C ILE A 202 -3.40 -8.58 -0.95
N ARG A 203 -4.60 -8.29 -1.46
CA ARG A 203 -4.82 -7.23 -2.48
C ARG A 203 -5.69 -6.09 -1.96
N ARG A 204 -6.38 -6.33 -0.85
CA ARG A 204 -7.32 -5.40 -0.21
C ARG A 204 -6.80 -4.97 1.15
N TYR A 205 -7.15 -3.75 1.53
CA TYR A 205 -6.91 -3.25 2.88
C TYR A 205 -8.15 -2.55 3.40
N VAL A 206 -8.54 -2.88 4.63
CA VAL A 206 -9.71 -2.30 5.28
C VAL A 206 -9.27 -1.03 6.01
N LEU A 207 -9.70 0.13 5.53
CA LEU A 207 -9.39 1.42 6.16
C LEU A 207 -10.29 1.65 7.38
N LYS A 208 -11.56 1.23 7.28
CA LYS A 208 -12.57 1.42 8.30
C LYS A 208 -13.51 0.21 8.35
N MET A 209 -13.89 -0.27 9.52
CA MET A 209 -14.84 -1.37 9.71
C MET A 209 -15.65 -1.13 10.98
N GLU A 210 -16.92 -1.53 11.00
CA GLU A 210 -17.66 -1.51 12.26
C GLU A 210 -17.10 -2.58 13.21
N PRO A 211 -16.79 -2.24 14.48
CA PRO A 211 -16.29 -3.20 15.44
C PRO A 211 -17.38 -4.23 15.76
N LEU A 212 -16.96 -5.47 16.02
CA LEU A 212 -17.87 -6.52 16.48
C LEU A 212 -18.47 -6.12 17.85
N LYS A 213 -19.76 -6.47 18.07
CA LYS A 213 -20.51 -6.06 19.28
C LYS A 213 -19.84 -6.44 20.59
N ASP A 214 -19.13 -7.58 20.61
CA ASP A 214 -18.43 -8.11 21.79
C ASP A 214 -16.93 -7.81 21.78
N SER A 215 -16.45 -7.04 20.80
CA SER A 215 -15.04 -6.71 20.69
C SER A 215 -14.63 -5.67 21.72
N LYS A 216 -13.47 -5.89 22.34
CA LYS A 216 -12.88 -4.93 23.27
C LYS A 216 -12.17 -3.76 22.55
N CYS A 217 -11.92 -3.92 21.25
CA CYS A 217 -11.39 -2.89 20.37
C CYS A 217 -12.57 -2.21 19.67
N ASN A 218 -13.06 -1.10 20.23
CA ASN A 218 -14.23 -0.38 19.72
C ASN A 218 -13.86 0.76 18.75
N THR A 219 -12.73 0.67 18.06
CA THR A 219 -12.34 1.66 17.05
C THR A 219 -12.80 1.18 15.68
N GLU A 220 -13.38 2.09 14.91
CA GLU A 220 -13.80 1.77 13.55
C GLU A 220 -12.64 1.86 12.55
N ASN A 221 -11.56 2.56 12.89
CA ASN A 221 -10.51 2.89 11.94
C ASN A 221 -9.33 1.92 12.07
N SER A 222 -8.74 1.54 10.95
CA SER A 222 -7.46 0.84 10.96
C SER A 222 -6.34 1.71 11.55
N PHE A 223 -5.31 1.05 12.07
CA PHE A 223 -4.12 1.71 12.60
C PHE A 223 -3.46 2.66 11.58
N SER A 224 -3.24 2.19 10.36
CA SER A 224 -2.65 3.03 9.30
C SER A 224 -3.55 4.21 8.91
N PHE A 225 -4.87 4.00 8.87
CA PHE A 225 -5.82 5.07 8.54
C PHE A 225 -5.87 6.14 9.63
N GLN A 226 -5.82 5.76 10.91
CA GLN A 226 -5.74 6.75 12.00
C GLN A 226 -4.47 7.59 11.93
N LEU A 227 -3.33 6.96 11.66
CA LEU A 227 -2.07 7.69 11.53
C LEU A 227 -2.11 8.72 10.41
N ILE A 228 -2.64 8.39 9.24
CA ILE A 228 -2.75 9.36 8.16
C ILE A 228 -3.76 10.47 8.47
N ARG A 229 -4.84 10.18 9.21
CA ARG A 229 -5.81 11.20 9.64
C ARG A 229 -5.19 12.22 10.59
N TYR A 230 -4.34 11.78 11.53
CA TYR A 230 -3.63 12.70 12.44
C TYR A 230 -2.43 13.39 11.78
N PHE A 231 -1.79 12.74 10.81
CA PHE A 231 -0.72 13.36 10.03
C PHE A 231 -1.24 14.43 9.06
N SER A 232 -2.44 14.22 8.53
CA SER A 232 -3.12 15.18 7.66
C SER A 232 -3.60 16.36 8.50
N ALA A 233 -3.22 17.58 8.11
CA ALA A 233 -3.74 18.79 8.73
C ALA A 233 -5.28 18.85 8.58
N SER A 234 -5.95 19.52 9.52
CA SER A 234 -7.43 19.56 9.58
C SER A 234 -8.07 20.07 8.28
N ASP A 235 -7.42 21.00 7.57
CA ASP A 235 -7.85 21.54 6.27
C ASP A 235 -7.74 20.53 5.11
N LYS A 236 -6.93 19.48 5.27
CA LYS A 236 -6.71 18.42 4.28
C LYS A 236 -7.51 17.16 4.58
N GLN A 237 -8.19 17.10 5.72
CA GLN A 237 -8.95 15.92 6.12
C GLN A 237 -10.15 15.68 5.22
N ASP A 238 -10.83 16.73 4.76
CA ASP A 238 -11.92 16.62 3.80
C ASP A 238 -11.44 16.05 2.46
N LYS A 239 -10.30 16.55 1.96
CA LYS A 239 -9.67 16.01 0.74
C LYS A 239 -9.27 14.55 0.89
N LEU A 240 -8.75 14.16 2.05
CA LEU A 240 -8.42 12.76 2.34
C LEU A 240 -9.68 11.90 2.32
N ASN A 241 -10.76 12.36 2.96
CA ASN A 241 -12.04 11.64 2.98
C ASN A 241 -12.61 11.51 1.57
N ASP A 242 -12.56 12.55 0.74
CA ASP A 242 -13.05 12.53 -0.63
C ASP A 242 -12.19 11.61 -1.52
N TYR A 243 -10.86 11.67 -1.36
CA TYR A 243 -9.95 10.73 -2.03
C TYR A 243 -10.28 9.29 -1.65
N VAL A 244 -10.39 8.99 -0.35
CA VAL A 244 -10.71 7.65 0.13
C VAL A 244 -12.08 7.18 -0.38
N LYS A 245 -13.10 8.05 -0.39
CA LYS A 245 -14.41 7.77 -0.97
C LYS A 245 -14.33 7.41 -2.47
N SER A 246 -13.44 8.05 -3.22
CA SER A 246 -13.23 7.75 -4.64
C SER A 246 -12.58 6.39 -4.89
N GLN A 247 -11.87 5.85 -3.90
CA GLN A 247 -11.13 4.58 -4.01
C GLN A 247 -11.87 3.40 -3.38
N ILE A 248 -13.08 3.61 -2.86
CA ILE A 248 -13.86 2.56 -2.19
C ILE A 248 -14.09 1.40 -3.17
N LEU A 249 -13.66 0.22 -2.75
CA LEU A 249 -13.86 -1.01 -3.48
C LEU A 249 -15.31 -1.45 -3.34
N LYS A 250 -16.02 -1.55 -4.46
CA LYS A 250 -17.38 -2.09 -4.51
C LYS A 250 -17.34 -3.60 -4.76
N PRO A 251 -18.35 -4.37 -4.31
CA PRO A 251 -18.41 -5.82 -4.53
C PRO A 251 -18.36 -6.25 -6.00
N ASP A 252 -18.77 -5.36 -6.91
CA ASP A 252 -18.84 -5.56 -8.36
C ASP A 252 -17.78 -4.76 -9.13
N PHE A 253 -16.63 -4.50 -8.50
CA PHE A 253 -15.55 -3.70 -9.09
C PHE A 253 -14.91 -4.39 -10.32
N GLY A 254 -15.45 -4.10 -11.50
CA GLY A 254 -14.93 -4.65 -12.75
C GLY A 254 -15.16 -6.16 -12.88
N GLY A 255 -14.08 -6.93 -13.04
CA GLY A 255 -14.11 -8.41 -12.99
C GLY A 255 -13.82 -8.97 -11.60
N TYR A 256 -13.45 -8.11 -10.65
CA TYR A 256 -13.18 -8.47 -9.27
C TYR A 256 -14.48 -8.51 -8.48
N ARG A 257 -15.03 -9.71 -8.30
CA ARG A 257 -16.31 -9.93 -7.63
C ARG A 257 -16.11 -10.58 -6.27
N ARG A 258 -16.69 -9.99 -5.24
CA ARG A 258 -16.67 -10.53 -3.89
C ARG A 258 -18.07 -10.60 -3.30
N PRO A 259 -18.36 -11.64 -2.50
CA PRO A 259 -19.59 -11.70 -1.72
C PRO A 259 -19.78 -10.45 -0.84
N GLN A 260 -21.03 -10.02 -0.63
CA GLN A 260 -21.33 -8.80 0.12
C GLN A 260 -20.83 -8.86 1.57
N ASP A 261 -20.85 -10.05 2.16
CA ASP A 261 -20.34 -10.38 3.50
C ASP A 261 -18.82 -10.21 3.61
N GLU A 262 -18.07 -10.40 2.53
CA GLU A 262 -16.63 -10.13 2.49
C GLU A 262 -16.28 -8.64 2.24
N MET A 263 -17.29 -7.84 1.86
CA MET A 263 -17.14 -6.43 1.47
C MET A 263 -17.64 -5.47 2.56
N GLY A 264 -17.50 -5.88 3.82
CA GLY A 264 -17.79 -5.04 4.98
C GLY A 264 -16.83 -3.86 5.11
N GLY A 265 -17.34 -2.73 5.62
CA GLY A 265 -16.54 -1.54 5.89
C GLY A 265 -16.06 -0.79 4.64
N LEU A 266 -15.08 0.07 4.84
CA LEU A 266 -14.40 0.85 3.81
C LEU A 266 -13.10 0.13 3.42
N GLN A 267 -13.11 -0.52 2.26
CA GLN A 267 -11.97 -1.25 1.71
C GLN A 267 -11.41 -0.55 0.47
N ILE A 268 -10.09 -0.66 0.27
CA ILE A 268 -9.40 -0.20 -0.92
C ILE A 268 -8.52 -1.32 -1.49
N LEU A 269 -8.19 -1.25 -2.78
CA LEU A 269 -7.09 -2.04 -3.33
C LEU A 269 -5.75 -1.42 -2.93
N ILE A 270 -4.78 -2.26 -2.59
CA ILE A 270 -3.44 -1.79 -2.24
C ILE A 270 -2.47 -1.90 -3.42
N ASN A 271 -1.62 -0.88 -3.53
CA ASN A 271 -0.40 -0.96 -4.30
C ASN A 271 0.68 -1.55 -3.39
N TYR A 272 1.12 -2.76 -3.69
CA TYR A 272 2.16 -3.44 -2.94
C TYR A 272 3.47 -3.48 -3.75
N TYR A 273 4.59 -3.46 -3.04
CA TYR A 273 5.93 -3.47 -3.63
C TYR A 273 6.71 -4.67 -3.12
N SER A 274 7.57 -5.25 -3.96
CA SER A 274 8.32 -6.47 -3.65
C SER A 274 9.67 -6.23 -2.94
N GLN A 275 10.05 -4.97 -2.73
CA GLN A 275 11.33 -4.61 -2.13
C GLN A 275 11.32 -4.78 -0.61
N LYS A 276 12.35 -5.47 -0.10
CA LYS A 276 12.64 -5.58 1.33
C LYS A 276 13.25 -4.26 1.83
N ASP A 277 12.97 -3.92 3.09
CA ASP A 277 13.60 -2.81 3.83
C ASP A 277 13.29 -1.39 3.30
N LEU A 278 12.02 -1.15 2.93
CA LEU A 278 11.52 0.16 2.48
C LEU A 278 11.78 1.31 3.47
N PHE A 279 11.83 1.00 4.76
CA PHE A 279 12.07 1.97 5.83
C PHE A 279 13.13 1.41 6.79
N PRO A 280 14.41 1.72 6.56
CA PRO A 280 15.49 1.26 7.43
C PRO A 280 15.20 1.70 8.89
N PRO A 281 15.14 0.75 9.84
CA PRO A 281 14.75 1.07 11.20
C PRO A 281 15.91 1.67 11.98
N VAL A 282 15.58 2.56 12.93
CA VAL A 282 16.49 3.05 13.96
C VAL A 282 16.27 2.23 15.22
N SER A 283 17.32 1.62 15.78
CA SER A 283 17.22 0.83 17.01
C SER A 283 16.69 1.65 18.19
N LEU A 284 15.86 1.00 19.01
CA LEU A 284 15.33 1.57 20.25
C LEU A 284 16.44 2.05 21.18
N THR A 285 17.42 1.19 21.50
CA THR A 285 18.53 1.52 22.40
C THR A 285 19.36 2.67 21.85
N ASN A 286 19.65 2.68 20.53
CA ASN A 286 20.37 3.79 19.90
C ASN A 286 19.61 5.10 20.07
N LEU A 287 18.30 5.10 19.84
CA LEU A 287 17.48 6.30 19.99
C LEU A 287 17.39 6.75 21.45
N LEU A 288 17.31 5.83 22.41
CA LEU A 288 17.29 6.14 23.85
C LEU A 288 18.63 6.69 24.36
N ASN A 289 19.75 6.20 23.85
CA ASN A 289 21.10 6.62 24.26
C ASN A 289 21.64 7.83 23.48
N ASN A 290 21.10 8.14 22.31
CA ASN A 290 21.56 9.29 21.51
C ASN A 290 21.25 10.61 22.24
N ASN A 291 22.28 11.40 22.52
CA ASN A 291 22.17 12.71 23.18
C ASN A 291 22.36 13.90 22.22
N SER A 292 22.55 13.64 20.93
CA SER A 292 22.68 14.65 19.89
C SER A 292 21.31 15.27 19.54
N GLN A 293 20.99 16.38 20.20
CA GLN A 293 19.72 17.08 19.98
C GLN A 293 19.52 17.51 18.51
N GLN A 294 20.59 17.95 17.84
CA GLN A 294 20.52 18.41 16.45
C GLN A 294 20.15 17.27 15.48
N GLU A 295 20.77 16.11 15.66
CA GLU A 295 20.51 14.92 14.85
C GLU A 295 19.08 14.41 15.08
N LEU A 296 18.68 14.26 16.35
CA LEU A 296 17.34 13.80 16.71
C LEU A 296 16.25 14.76 16.24
N ASN A 297 16.48 16.07 16.31
CA ASN A 297 15.54 17.06 15.81
C ASN A 297 15.38 16.97 14.29
N LYS A 298 16.47 16.81 13.54
CA LYS A 298 16.43 16.56 12.08
C LYS A 298 15.72 15.25 11.75
N LEU A 299 15.91 14.23 12.57
CA LEU A 299 15.38 12.89 12.35
C LEU A 299 13.90 12.76 12.67
N LEU A 300 13.38 13.46 13.70
CA LEU A 300 12.06 13.22 14.27
C LEU A 300 11.03 14.32 13.97
N ARG A 301 11.47 15.57 13.81
CA ARG A 301 10.54 16.71 13.76
C ARG A 301 9.61 16.63 12.55
N GLY A 302 8.31 16.73 12.83
CA GLY A 302 7.26 16.69 11.79
C GLY A 302 7.11 15.35 11.07
N LYS A 303 7.78 14.27 11.53
CA LYS A 303 7.67 12.93 10.93
C LYS A 303 6.57 12.10 11.57
N ILE A 304 6.14 11.06 10.85
CA ILE A 304 5.37 9.93 11.38
C ILE A 304 6.38 8.95 11.96
N VAL A 305 6.32 8.70 13.26
CA VAL A 305 7.25 7.79 13.94
C VAL A 305 6.51 6.51 14.33
N PHE A 306 6.94 5.38 13.80
CA PHE A 306 6.39 4.06 14.11
C PHE A 306 7.32 3.32 15.05
N ASN A 307 6.77 2.60 16.03
CA ASN A 307 7.54 1.63 16.80
C ASN A 307 7.14 0.22 16.38
N TRP A 308 8.05 -0.50 15.73
CA TRP A 308 7.81 -1.82 15.15
C TRP A 308 8.60 -2.89 15.91
N LEU A 309 7.89 -3.93 16.35
CA LEU A 309 8.46 -5.01 17.15
C LEU A 309 8.95 -6.16 16.23
N HIS A 310 10.19 -6.61 16.45
CA HIS A 310 10.93 -7.64 15.71
C HIS A 310 11.40 -7.25 14.29
N PHE A 311 12.47 -6.47 14.25
CA PHE A 311 13.38 -6.45 13.10
C PHE A 311 14.61 -7.31 13.42
N LYS A 312 14.86 -8.36 12.62
CA LYS A 312 16.19 -9.01 12.59
C LYS A 312 17.04 -8.22 11.60
N PRO A 313 18.07 -7.47 12.05
CA PRO A 313 19.05 -6.96 11.11
C PRO A 313 19.68 -8.16 10.39
N SER A 314 19.62 -8.13 9.06
CA SER A 314 20.36 -9.02 8.19
C SER A 314 21.85 -8.77 8.28
#